data_AF-A0A1I1YDF9-F1
#
_entry.id   AF-A0A1I1YDF9-F1
#
_cell.length_a   1.000
_cell.length_b   1.000
_cell.length_c   1.000
_cell.angle_alpha   90.00
_cell.angle_beta   90.00
_cell.angle_gamma   90.00
#
_symmetry.space_group_name_H-M   'P 1'
#
loop_
_entity.id
_entity.type
_entity.pdbx_description
1 polymer ?
#
loop_
_entity_poly.entity_id
_entity_poly.type
_entity_poly.pdbx_seq_one_letter_code
_entity_poly.pdbx_strand_id
1 'polypeptide(L)' 'MYVCVCKGITEKALREAIYQGAGRMRDLKACLGVTGQCGLCACHAKQILDEALLQKSQLQDFISQQSTCMCETVT' A
#
# COMPACT_ATOMS: atom_id res chain seq x y z
N MET A 1 -6.35 -12.87 -4.20
CA MET A 1 -7.05 -13.02 -5.51
C MET A 1 -6.26 -12.36 -6.63
N TYR A 2 -6.56 -12.66 -7.91
CA TYR A 2 -6.03 -11.90 -9.04
C TYR A 2 -6.76 -10.57 -9.18
N VAL A 3 -5.99 -9.49 -9.33
CA VAL A 3 -6.50 -8.13 -9.56
C VAL A 3 -6.35 -7.76 -11.03
N CYS A 4 -5.25 -8.15 -11.67
CA CYS A 4 -5.05 -7.95 -13.12
C CYS A 4 -4.81 -9.29 -13.81
N VAL A 5 -5.80 -9.76 -14.57
CA VAL A 5 -5.69 -11.01 -15.33
C VAL A 5 -4.70 -10.89 -16.49
N CYS A 6 -4.72 -9.75 -17.21
CA CYS A 6 -3.81 -9.45 -18.31
C CYS A 6 -2.32 -9.66 -18.01
N LYS A 7 -1.92 -9.42 -16.76
CA LYS A 7 -0.52 -9.47 -16.31
C LYS A 7 -0.30 -10.47 -15.18
N GLY A 8 -1.31 -11.26 -14.80
CA GLY A 8 -1.21 -12.22 -13.70
C GLY A 8 -0.89 -11.57 -12.34
N ILE A 9 -1.37 -10.36 -12.08
CA ILE A 9 -1.03 -9.62 -10.85
C ILE A 9 -2.06 -9.94 -9.76
N THR A 10 -1.58 -10.35 -8.60
CA THR A 10 -2.40 -10.65 -7.43
C THR A 10 -2.48 -9.45 -6.50
N GLU A 11 -3.50 -9.46 -5.62
CA GLU A 11 -3.59 -8.47 -4.54
C GLU A 11 -2.35 -8.48 -3.64
N LYS A 12 -1.80 -9.66 -3.36
CA LYS A 12 -0.57 -9.81 -2.57
C LYS A 12 0.61 -9.07 -3.22
N ALA A 13 0.80 -9.22 -4.53
CA ALA A 13 1.85 -8.51 -5.26
C ALA A 13 1.69 -6.98 -5.20
N LEU A 14 0.45 -6.48 -5.26
CA LEU A 14 0.17 -5.06 -5.09
C LEU A 14 0.56 -4.59 -3.68
N ARG A 15 0.10 -5.27 -2.62
CA ARG A 15 0.42 -4.93 -1.23
C ARG A 15 1.92 -4.98 -0.96
N GLU A 16 2.63 -5.96 -1.51
CA GLU A 16 4.10 -6.06 -1.41
C GLU A 16 4.80 -4.87 -2.08
N ALA A 17 4.40 -4.49 -3.30
CA ALA A 17 4.96 -3.32 -3.97
C ALA A 17 4.70 -2.01 -3.20
N ILE A 18 3.53 -1.88 -2.57
CA ILE A 18 3.17 -0.73 -1.72
C ILE A 18 4.05 -0.69 -0.46
N TYR A 19 4.24 -1.85 0.18
CA TYR A 19 5.12 -1.97 1.33
C TYR A 19 6.57 -1.59 0.99
N GLN A 20 7.03 -1.97 -0.22
CA GLN A 20 8.33 -1.60 -0.76
C GLN A 20 8.45 -0.12 -1.20
N GLY A 21 7.36 0.65 -1.16
CA GLY A 21 7.39 2.10 -1.37
C GLY A 21 6.56 2.63 -2.54
N ALA A 22 5.83 1.79 -3.26
CA ALA A 22 4.90 2.28 -4.28
C ALA A 22 3.74 3.06 -3.63
N GLY A 23 3.69 4.38 -3.86
CA GLY A 23 2.69 5.27 -3.26
C GLY A 23 1.64 5.77 -4.24
N ARG A 24 1.82 5.51 -5.54
CA ARG A 24 0.93 5.98 -6.61
C ARG A 24 0.66 4.86 -7.61
N MET A 25 -0.47 4.95 -8.31
CA MET A 25 -0.79 4.03 -9.41
C MET A 25 0.28 3.98 -10.51
N ARG A 26 0.98 5.09 -10.75
CA ARG A 26 2.12 5.14 -11.69
C ARG A 26 3.26 4.22 -11.24
N ASP A 27 3.54 4.19 -9.94
CA ASP A 27 4.61 3.38 -9.36
C ASP A 27 4.25 1.90 -9.50
N LEU A 28 3.00 1.53 -9.18
CA LEU A 28 2.51 0.16 -9.36
C LEU A 28 2.56 -0.28 -10.83
N LYS A 29 2.23 0.62 -11.76
CA LYS A 29 2.35 0.34 -13.20
C LYS A 29 3.81 0.12 -13.60
N ALA A 30 4.73 0.93 -13.09
CA ALA A 30 6.16 0.78 -13.37
C ALA A 30 6.74 -0.52 -12.79
N CYS A 31 6.37 -0.88 -11.56
CA CYS A 31 6.90 -2.05 -10.87
C CYS A 31 6.29 -3.37 -11.35
N LEU A 32 4.97 -3.41 -11.58
CA LEU A 32 4.23 -4.66 -11.82
C LEU A 32 3.61 -4.74 -13.22
N GLY A 33 3.53 -3.63 -13.96
CA GLY A 33 2.80 -3.56 -15.23
C GLY A 33 1.28 -3.52 -15.07
N VAL A 34 0.75 -3.32 -13.85
CA VAL A 34 -0.70 -3.21 -13.61
C VAL A 34 -1.26 -2.05 -14.43
N THR A 35 -2.48 -2.21 -14.97
CA THR A 35 -3.10 -1.24 -15.91
C THR A 35 -2.34 -1.01 -17.22
N GLY A 36 -1.33 -1.82 -17.54
CA GLY A 36 -0.52 -1.70 -18.76
C GLY A 36 -1.13 -2.31 -20.03
N GLN A 37 -2.33 -2.88 -19.96
CA GLN A 37 -3.03 -3.47 -21.12
C GLN A 37 -4.49 -2.96 -21.22
N CYS A 38 -5.48 -3.71 -20.75
CA CYS A 38 -6.90 -3.36 -20.93
C CYS A 38 -7.44 -2.33 -19.92
N GLY A 39 -6.73 -2.10 -18.81
CA GLY A 39 -7.12 -1.12 -17.80
C GLY A 39 -8.28 -1.52 -16.87
N LEU A 40 -8.99 -2.64 -17.11
CA LEU A 40 -10.17 -3.05 -16.31
C LEU A 40 -9.89 -3.18 -14.80
N CYS A 41 -8.66 -3.56 -14.44
CA CYS A 41 -8.23 -3.67 -13.05
C CYS A 41 -7.99 -2.33 -12.33
N ALA A 42 -8.06 -1.19 -13.01
CA ALA A 42 -7.58 0.09 -12.50
C ALA A 42 -8.29 0.54 -11.21
N CYS A 43 -9.63 0.47 -11.17
CA CYS A 43 -10.39 0.86 -9.97
C CYS A 43 -10.04 -0.03 -8.78
N HIS A 44 -10.02 -1.36 -8.98
CA HIS A 44 -9.74 -2.31 -7.92
C HIS A 44 -8.29 -2.19 -7.41
N ALA A 45 -7.31 -2.05 -8.31
CA ALA A 45 -5.92 -1.82 -7.93
C ALA A 45 -5.75 -0.50 -7.14
N LYS A 46 -6.49 0.55 -7.51
CA LYS A 46 -6.49 1.82 -6.76
C LYS A 46 -7.10 1.66 -5.36
N GLN A 47 -8.20 0.94 -5.21
CA GLN A 47 -8.80 0.68 -3.90
C GLN A 47 -7.80 -0.01 -2.96
N ILE A 48 -7.11 -1.05 -3.44
CA ILE A 48 -6.07 -1.75 -2.67
C ILE A 48 -4.92 -0.80 -2.28
N LEU A 49 -4.51 0.09 -3.20
CA LEU A 49 -3.49 1.10 -2.92
C LEU A 49 -3.94 2.05 -1.80
N ASP A 50 -5.12 2.63 -1.93
CA ASP A 50 -5.65 3.61 -0.98
C ASP A 50 -5.85 2.97 0.41
N GLU A 51 -6.41 1.75 0.47
CA GLU A 51 -6.57 0.98 1.70
C GLU A 51 -5.22 0.67 2.38
N ALA A 52 -4.22 0.20 1.62
CA ALA A 52 -2.92 -0.14 2.17
C ALA A 52 -2.16 1.10 2.67
N LEU A 53 -2.29 2.24 2.00
CA LEU A 53 -1.67 3.50 2.44
C LEU A 53 -2.34 4.03 3.71
N LEU A 54 -3.67 3.94 3.81
CA LEU A 54 -4.40 4.31 5.03
C LEU A 54 -3.99 3.41 6.21
N GLN A 55 -3.88 2.10 6.00
CA GLN A 55 -3.40 1.17 7.03
C GLN A 55 -1.97 1.52 7.47
N LYS A 56 -1.10 1.87 6.51
CA LYS A 56 0.28 2.28 6.79
C LYS A 56 0.35 3.57 7.61
N SER A 57 -0.48 4.58 7.31
CA SER A 57 -0.50 5.82 8.08
C SER A 57 -0.99 5.59 9.51
N GLN A 58 -2.05 4.82 9.70
CA GLN A 58 -2.56 4.50 11.04
C GLN A 58 -1.51 3.80 11.91
N LEU A 59 -0.80 2.82 11.35
CA LEU A 59 0.32 2.16 12.04
C LEU A 59 1.42 3.14 12.45
N GLN A 60 1.78 4.08 11.57
CA GLN A 60 2.77 5.12 11.86
C GLN A 60 2.30 6.06 12.98
N ASP A 61 1.01 6.40 13.02
CA ASP A 61 0.42 7.25 14.06
C ASP A 61 0.50 6.56 15.43
N PHE A 62 0.15 5.26 15.51
CA PHE A 62 0.25 4.49 16.75
C PHE A 62 1.69 4.38 17.27
N ILE A 63 2.65 4.09 16.38
CA ILE A 63 4.07 3.97 16.78
C ILE A 63 4.61 5.32 17.26
N SER A 64 4.23 6.42 16.61
CA SER A 64 4.69 7.76 16.97
C SER A 64 4.15 8.22 18.32
N GLN A 65 2.91 7.86 18.67
CA GLN A 65 2.30 8.19 19.97
C GLN A 65 2.86 7.38 21.14
N GLN A 66 3.46 6.22 20.89
CA GLN A 66 4.03 5.37 21.96
C GLN A 66 5.44 5.80 22.38
N SER A 67 6.08 6.72 21.64
CA SER A 67 7.44 7.20 21.92
C SER A 67 7.51 8.39 22.90
N THR A 68 6.38 8.97 23.34
CA THR A 68 6.36 10.14 24.25
C THR A 68 6.11 9.81 25.73
N CYS A 69 5.84 8.56 26.14
CA CYS A 69 5.49 8.23 27.53
C CYS A 69 6.63 7.65 28.41
N MET A 70 7.89 8.01 28.18
CA MET A 70 9.04 7.54 28.98
C MET A 70 9.83 8.69 29.65
N CYS A 71 9.16 9.76 30.11
CA CYS A 71 9.84 10.81 30.89
C CYS A 71 9.07 11.40 32.09
N GLU A 72 7.90 10.89 32.47
CA GLU A 72 7.18 11.37 33.67
C GLU A 72 6.94 10.25 34.69
N THR A 73 7.99 9.64 35.26
CA THR A 73 7.83 8.88 36.53
C THR A 73 9.10 8.68 37.36
N VAL A 74 10.09 9.58 37.25
CA VAL A 74 11.15 9.68 38.26
C VAL A 74 11.39 11.16 38.55
N THR A 75 10.61 11.73 39.46
CA THR A 75 11.05 12.66 40.52
C THR A 75 9.89 12.78 41.51
#